data_AF-A0AAV2E7V5-F1
#
_entry.id   AF-A0AAV2E7V5-F1
#
_cell.length_a   1.000
_cell.length_b   1.000
_cell.length_c   1.000
_cell.angle_alpha   90.00
_cell.angle_beta   90.00
_cell.angle_gamma   90.00
#
_symmetry.space_group_name_H-M   'P 1'
#
loop_
_entity.id
_entity.type
_entity.pdbx_description
1 polymer ?
#
loop_
_entity_poly.entity_id
_entity_poly.type
_entity_poly.pdbx_seq_one_letter_code
_entity_poly.pdbx_strand_id
1 'polypeptide(L)'
;MEHWSSIFPLEWVFYTAMNIAPWILTVGVSTADRDFPVDVVLRDGSVLTGVSHYGGNGLPEGELLPLVYNADCRSKYCYSGYLDPVKVKGKIVLCDRGEGEGEDRYTQGRS
;
A
#
# COMPACT_ATOMS: atom_id res chain seq x y z
N MET A 1 -18.76 2.22 -35.70
CA MET A 1 -19.24 1.83 -34.36
C MET A 1 -19.88 3.06 -33.72
N GLU A 2 -20.86 3.67 -34.41
CA GLU A 2 -21.25 5.07 -34.17
C GLU A 2 -22.61 5.23 -33.50
N HIS A 3 -23.28 4.12 -33.14
CA HIS A 3 -24.68 4.16 -32.70
C HIS A 3 -24.88 4.23 -31.18
N TRP A 4 -23.83 4.02 -30.38
CA TRP A 4 -23.97 3.93 -28.92
C TRP A 4 -23.61 5.21 -28.16
N SER A 5 -23.10 6.24 -28.85
CA SER A 5 -22.66 7.51 -28.23
C SER A 5 -23.80 8.44 -27.80
N SER A 6 -25.05 8.10 -28.06
CA SER A 6 -26.23 8.97 -27.84
C SER A 6 -27.02 8.68 -26.55
N ILE A 7 -26.61 7.69 -25.74
CA ILE A 7 -27.36 7.30 -24.53
C ILE A 7 -26.86 8.03 -23.26
N PHE A 8 -25.64 8.58 -23.26
CA PHE A 8 -25.06 9.21 -22.07
C PHE A 8 -24.55 10.62 -22.37
N PRO A 9 -25.15 11.69 -21.80
CA PRO A 9 -24.65 13.05 -21.93
C PRO A 9 -23.23 13.15 -21.35
N LEU A 10 -22.28 13.63 -22.15
CA LEU A 10 -20.84 13.68 -21.86
C LEU A 10 -20.44 14.73 -20.80
N GLU A 11 -21.38 15.36 -20.10
CA GLU A 11 -21.09 16.57 -19.33
C GLU A 11 -20.69 16.33 -17.86
N TRP A 12 -20.72 15.09 -17.36
CA TRP A 12 -20.24 14.74 -16.00
C TRP A 12 -19.61 13.35 -15.84
N VAL A 13 -19.13 12.73 -16.92
CA VAL A 13 -18.63 11.35 -16.85
C VAL A 13 -17.14 11.33 -16.51
N PHE A 14 -16.82 11.10 -15.23
CA PHE A 14 -15.53 10.52 -14.84
C PHE A 14 -15.64 9.00 -14.97
N TYR A 15 -15.08 8.43 -16.04
CA TYR A 15 -15.08 6.98 -16.26
C TYR A 15 -13.67 6.42 -16.09
N THR A 16 -13.48 5.55 -15.10
CA THR A 16 -12.18 4.91 -14.81
C THR A 16 -12.07 3.48 -15.31
N ALA A 17 -13.20 2.83 -15.63
CA ALA A 17 -13.19 1.49 -16.20
C ALA A 17 -12.78 1.54 -17.69
N MET A 18 -12.25 0.43 -18.21
CA MET A 18 -11.70 0.39 -19.59
C MET A 18 -12.33 -0.72 -20.46
N ASN A 19 -13.05 -1.69 -19.86
CA ASN A 19 -13.53 -2.91 -20.53
C ASN A 19 -15.03 -2.86 -20.90
N ILE A 20 -15.49 -1.77 -21.53
CA ILE A 20 -16.93 -1.46 -21.75
C ILE A 20 -17.62 -2.15 -22.93
N ALA A 21 -16.93 -3.04 -23.64
CA ALA A 21 -17.58 -3.70 -24.77
C ALA A 21 -18.68 -4.66 -24.27
N PRO A 22 -19.86 -4.73 -24.93
CA PRO A 22 -20.99 -5.54 -24.46
C PRO A 22 -20.71 -7.05 -24.35
N TRP A 23 -19.70 -7.55 -25.07
CA TRP A 23 -19.28 -8.95 -25.05
C TRP A 23 -18.17 -9.23 -24.02
N ILE A 24 -17.78 -8.24 -23.21
CA ILE A 24 -16.76 -8.37 -22.17
C ILE A 24 -17.45 -8.34 -20.80
N LEU A 25 -17.21 -9.36 -19.99
CA LEU A 25 -17.56 -9.33 -18.58
C LEU A 25 -16.62 -8.37 -17.84
N THR A 26 -17.12 -7.20 -17.44
CA THR A 26 -16.41 -6.30 -16.54
C THR A 26 -16.66 -6.73 -15.10
N VAL A 27 -15.58 -7.00 -14.36
CA VAL A 27 -15.62 -7.42 -12.96
C VAL A 27 -15.09 -6.30 -12.08
N GLY A 28 -15.86 -5.90 -11.07
CA GLY A 28 -15.40 -5.01 -10.01
C GLY A 28 -14.67 -5.77 -8.91
N VAL A 29 -13.89 -5.05 -8.09
CA VAL A 29 -13.23 -5.62 -6.92
C VAL A 29 -13.96 -5.19 -5.65
N SER A 30 -14.16 -6.14 -4.73
CA SER A 30 -14.62 -5.88 -3.37
C SER A 30 -13.68 -6.53 -2.37
N THR A 31 -13.75 -6.10 -1.12
CA THR A 31 -13.03 -6.74 -0.02
C THR A 31 -13.75 -8.03 0.42
N ALA A 32 -12.99 -8.97 0.98
CA ALA A 32 -13.52 -10.11 1.70
C ALA A 32 -13.46 -9.84 3.21
N ASP A 33 -14.25 -10.57 3.99
CA ASP A 33 -14.26 -10.50 5.46
C ASP A 33 -13.09 -11.31 6.05
N ARG A 34 -11.85 -10.98 5.66
CA ARG A 34 -10.63 -11.56 6.22
C ARG A 34 -9.57 -10.50 6.41
N ASP A 35 -9.03 -10.44 7.63
CA ASP A 35 -7.92 -9.59 8.00
C ASP A 35 -6.64 -10.41 8.30
N PHE A 36 -5.49 -9.73 8.22
CA PHE A 36 -4.17 -10.27 8.56
C PHE A 36 -3.52 -9.42 9.67
N PRO A 37 -4.04 -9.48 10.90
CA PRO A 37 -3.61 -8.60 11.98
C PRO A 37 -2.18 -8.92 12.42
N VAL A 38 -1.44 -7.87 12.78
CA VAL A 38 -0.12 -7.97 13.41
C VAL A 38 0.02 -6.90 14.49
N ASP A 39 0.62 -7.25 15.60
CA ASP A 39 0.84 -6.33 16.72
C ASP A 39 2.26 -5.79 16.74
N VAL A 40 2.38 -4.48 16.97
CA VAL A 40 3.63 -3.82 17.32
C VAL A 40 3.58 -3.46 18.79
N VAL A 41 4.44 -4.09 19.58
CA VAL A 41 4.58 -3.80 21.02
C VAL A 41 5.72 -2.82 21.20
N LEU A 42 5.40 -1.63 21.73
CA LEU A 42 6.39 -0.61 22.03
C LEU A 42 7.00 -0.82 23.42
N ARG A 43 8.13 -0.16 23.66
CA ARG A 43 8.87 -0.27 24.93
C ARG A 43 8.08 0.21 26.14
N ASP A 44 7.14 1.12 25.96
CA ASP A 44 6.25 1.63 27.01
C ASP A 44 5.07 0.67 27.32
N GLY A 45 5.00 -0.47 26.61
CA GLY A 45 3.94 -1.47 26.77
C GLY A 45 2.70 -1.18 25.94
N SER A 46 2.66 -0.09 25.18
CA SER A 46 1.58 0.17 24.25
C SER A 46 1.60 -0.82 23.09
N VAL A 47 0.41 -1.23 22.64
CA VAL A 47 0.23 -2.19 21.55
C VAL A 47 -0.51 -1.51 20.42
N LEU A 48 0.09 -1.55 19.22
CA LEU A 48 -0.50 -1.04 18.00
C LEU A 48 -0.82 -2.20 17.08
N THR A 49 -2.10 -2.48 16.88
CA THR A 49 -2.56 -3.52 15.95
C THR A 49 -2.68 -2.93 14.55
N GLY A 50 -1.93 -3.50 13.61
CA GLY A 50 -1.95 -3.17 12.19
C GLY A 50 -2.30 -4.39 11.34
N VAL A 51 -2.10 -4.26 10.03
CA VAL A 51 -2.30 -5.34 9.06
C VAL A 51 -1.02 -5.57 8.27
N SER A 52 -0.59 -6.82 8.12
CA SER A 52 0.57 -7.19 7.33
C SER A 52 0.39 -8.54 6.67
N HIS A 53 0.82 -8.64 5.41
CA HIS A 53 0.89 -9.91 4.67
C HIS A 53 2.34 -10.43 4.60
N TYR A 54 3.18 -10.07 5.56
CA TYR A 54 4.57 -10.51 5.59
C TYR A 54 4.67 -11.99 6.02
N GLY A 55 5.14 -12.86 5.13
CA GLY A 55 5.31 -14.30 5.38
C GLY A 55 6.75 -14.75 5.63
N GLY A 56 7.70 -13.83 5.79
CA GLY A 56 9.11 -14.13 6.05
C GLY A 56 9.40 -14.38 7.53
N ASN A 57 10.69 -14.50 7.87
CA ASN A 57 11.10 -14.53 9.27
C ASN A 57 10.79 -13.19 9.92
N GLY A 58 10.06 -13.22 11.02
CA GLY A 58 9.77 -12.04 11.82
C GLY A 58 11.02 -11.44 12.45
N LEU A 59 10.83 -10.37 13.21
CA LEU A 59 11.91 -9.83 14.05
C LEU A 59 12.33 -10.87 15.10
N PRO A 60 13.59 -10.86 15.55
CA PRO A 60 14.05 -11.73 16.61
C PRO A 60 13.17 -11.60 17.85
N GLU A 61 12.71 -12.73 18.39
CA GLU A 61 11.79 -12.74 19.51
C GLU A 61 12.45 -12.13 20.76
N GLY A 62 11.76 -11.17 21.39
CA GLY A 62 12.25 -10.47 22.58
C GLY A 62 13.27 -9.35 22.30
N GLU A 63 13.64 -9.09 21.04
CA GLU A 63 14.55 -7.99 20.70
C GLU A 63 13.77 -6.68 20.45
N LEU A 64 14.09 -5.64 21.23
CA LEU A 64 13.58 -4.29 21.01
C LEU A 64 14.49 -3.56 20.02
N LEU A 65 14.00 -3.35 18.80
CA LEU A 65 14.69 -2.55 17.80
C LEU A 65 14.44 -1.05 18.00
N PRO A 66 15.44 -0.18 17.75
CA PRO A 66 15.23 1.26 17.76
C PRO A 66 14.22 1.67 16.68
N LEU A 67 13.31 2.58 17.05
CA LEU A 67 12.36 3.21 16.14
C LEU A 67 12.85 4.61 15.76
N VAL A 68 12.84 4.94 14.47
CA VAL A 68 13.17 6.29 13.96
C VAL A 68 12.03 6.84 13.12
N TYR A 69 11.78 8.14 13.21
CA TYR A 69 10.77 8.80 12.39
C TYR A 69 11.38 9.25 11.05
N ASN A 70 10.58 9.15 9.99
CA ASN A 70 10.94 9.51 8.61
C ASN A 70 11.62 10.88 8.46
N ALA A 71 11.23 11.88 9.26
CA ALA A 71 11.75 13.25 9.21
C ALA A 71 13.27 13.29 9.41
N ASP A 72 13.80 12.41 10.25
CA ASP A 72 15.23 12.32 10.52
C ASP A 72 15.99 11.59 9.39
N CYS A 73 15.27 10.84 8.55
CA CYS A 73 15.82 9.89 7.58
C CYS A 73 15.78 10.38 6.12
N ARG A 74 15.55 11.69 5.90
CA ARG A 74 15.54 12.38 4.58
C ARG A 74 14.37 12.02 3.66
N SER A 75 13.53 11.04 3.98
CA SER A 75 12.42 10.62 3.14
C SER A 75 11.15 10.40 3.94
N LYS A 76 10.15 11.27 3.72
CA LYS A 76 8.83 11.21 4.37
C LYS A 76 8.11 9.88 4.11
N TYR A 77 8.22 9.37 2.88
CA TYR A 77 7.46 8.21 2.41
C TYR A 77 8.30 6.92 2.33
N CYS A 78 9.57 6.98 2.74
CA CYS A 78 10.48 5.84 2.74
C CYS A 78 10.64 5.13 1.39
N TYR A 79 10.56 5.88 0.29
CA TYR A 79 10.83 5.32 -1.03
C TYR A 79 12.23 4.72 -1.11
N SER A 80 12.33 3.59 -1.81
CA SER A 80 13.60 2.91 -2.02
C SER A 80 14.63 3.85 -2.64
N GLY A 81 15.83 3.91 -2.04
CA GLY A 81 16.93 4.78 -2.46
C GLY A 81 16.92 6.21 -1.88
N TYR A 82 15.86 6.62 -1.18
CA TYR A 82 15.76 7.97 -0.61
C TYR A 82 16.09 8.07 0.88
N LEU A 83 16.18 6.92 1.58
CA LEU A 83 16.53 6.86 2.99
C LEU A 83 18.04 6.98 3.19
N ASP A 84 18.46 7.71 4.23
CA ASP A 84 19.85 7.77 4.66
C ASP A 84 20.27 6.42 5.29
N PRO A 85 21.17 5.65 4.64
CA PRO A 85 21.52 4.30 5.08
C PRO A 85 22.18 4.29 6.45
N VAL A 86 22.89 5.37 6.83
CA VAL A 86 23.56 5.47 8.13
C VAL A 86 22.53 5.59 9.24
N LYS A 87 21.41 6.25 8.98
CA LYS A 87 20.37 6.52 9.98
C LYS A 87 19.41 5.34 10.17
N VAL A 88 19.17 4.55 9.13
CA VAL A 88 18.14 3.48 9.13
C VAL A 88 18.67 2.07 9.37
N LYS A 89 19.98 1.82 9.22
CA LYS A 89 20.54 0.47 9.35
C LYS A 89 20.26 -0.13 10.74
N GLY A 90 19.63 -1.30 10.77
CA GLY A 90 19.31 -2.04 11.99
C GLY A 90 18.18 -1.44 12.83
N LYS A 91 17.36 -0.56 12.24
CA LYS A 91 16.26 0.13 12.92
C LYS A 91 14.95 -0.08 12.20
N ILE A 92 13.85 0.12 12.91
CA ILE A 92 12.52 0.23 12.35
C ILE A 92 12.29 1.69 11.97
N VAL A 93 11.84 1.95 10.74
CA VAL A 93 11.54 3.31 10.26
C VAL A 93 10.03 3.49 10.20
N LEU A 94 9.52 4.51 10.90
CA LEU A 94 8.13 4.92 10.80
C LEU A 94 7.96 5.89 9.62
N CYS A 95 7.14 5.50 8.65
CA CYS A 95 6.94 6.20 7.39
C CYS A 95 5.53 6.77 7.32
N ASP A 96 5.39 7.98 6.79
CA ASP A 96 4.06 8.51 6.51
C ASP A 96 3.47 7.78 5.29
N ARG A 97 2.14 7.75 5.23
CA ARG A 97 1.43 7.26 4.05
C ARG A 97 1.87 8.09 2.83
N GLY A 98 2.44 7.41 1.84
CA GLY A 98 2.79 7.98 0.54
C GLY A 98 1.59 8.64 -0.15
N GLU A 99 1.86 9.72 -0.89
CA GLU A 99 0.94 10.17 -1.93
C GLU A 99 1.11 9.21 -3.12
N GLY A 100 0.19 8.25 -3.22
CA GLY A 100 0.00 7.46 -4.40
C GLY A 100 -1.47 7.57 -4.78
N GLU A 101 -1.75 8.17 -5.94
CA GLU A 101 -2.84 7.66 -6.76
C GLU A 101 -2.44 6.23 -7.16
N GLY A 102 -2.84 5.26 -6.35
CA GLY A 102 -2.98 3.85 -6.73
C GLY A 102 -1.87 3.18 -7.55
N GLU A 103 -0.58 3.37 -7.24
CA GLU A 103 0.46 2.47 -7.75
C GLU A 103 0.83 1.45 -6.67
N ASP A 104 -0.14 0.62 -6.33
CA ASP A 104 0.13 -0.67 -5.70
C ASP A 104 0.92 -1.49 -6.72
N ARG A 105 2.23 -1.65 -6.52
CA ARG A 105 3.10 -2.49 -7.36
C ARG A 105 2.84 -3.99 -7.16
N TYR A 106 1.59 -4.43 -7.32
CA TYR A 106 1.22 -5.84 -7.43
C TYR A 106 1.43 -6.41 -8.85
N THR A 107 1.85 -5.60 -9.84
CA THR A 107 1.97 -6.04 -11.24
C THR A 107 3.36 -6.46 -11.71
N GLN A 108 4.38 -6.52 -10.86
CA GLN A 108 5.69 -7.11 -11.24
C GLN A 108 5.84 -8.57 -10.79
N GLY A 109 4.77 -9.37 -10.90
CA GLY A 109 4.83 -10.82 -10.86
C GLY A 109 4.71 -11.38 -12.29
N ARG A 110 5.78 -11.26 -13.08
CA ARG A 110 5.87 -11.93 -14.38
C ARG A 110 6.69 -13.20 -14.20
N SER A 111 6.02 -14.35 -14.18
CA SER A 111 6.60 -15.65 -14.52
C SER A 111 7.01 -15.68 -15.98
#